data_AF-A0AAD2HKH7-F1
#
_entry.id   AF-A0AAD2HKH7-F1
#
_cell.length_a   1.000
_cell.length_b   1.000
_cell.length_c   1.000
_cell.angle_alpha   90.00
_cell.angle_beta   90.00
_cell.angle_gamma   90.00
#
_symmetry.space_group_name_H-M   'P 1'
#
loop_
_entity.id
_entity.type
_entity.pdbx_description
1 polymer ?
#
loop_
_entity_poly.entity_id
_entity_poly.type
_entity_poly.pdbx_seq_one_letter_code
_entity_poly.pdbx_strand_id
1 'polypeptide(L)'
;MSPSSKPRARKSKNPADEIPLKRPEEAGLNIPEDEQWRLINESGVLKNAGKYRVPRPGDENAEPDSLGEEIFNALLLVTPCSFLLLMMQILIYNQYGQDVNYKRLTDKMISGVPILSIFIFYTSRYKRDYRLQRILFLMATAVGSRTVFLAKQASYLKNIEQTPPLITLWVYLIVQLDLGLAVLSLVGVGAFVWWKDLNLFH
;
A
#
# COMPACT_ATOMS: atom_id res chain seq x y z
N MET A 1 -59.52 -59.99 12.88
CA MET A 1 -58.63 -60.29 14.01
C MET A 1 -57.20 -59.99 13.56
N SER A 2 -56.73 -58.75 13.74
CA SER A 2 -55.29 -58.46 13.85
C SER A 2 -54.78 -59.16 15.12
N PRO A 3 -53.50 -59.58 15.26
CA PRO A 3 -52.31 -58.83 14.84
C PRO A 3 -51.12 -59.72 14.37
N SER A 4 -50.04 -59.08 13.89
CA SER A 4 -48.69 -59.23 14.46
C SER A 4 -47.62 -58.87 13.43
N SER A 5 -46.92 -57.79 13.78
CA SER A 5 -45.81 -57.14 13.11
C SER A 5 -44.59 -58.04 12.92
N LYS A 6 -44.05 -58.10 11.70
CA LYS A 6 -42.61 -58.33 11.47
C LYS A 6 -42.06 -57.44 10.35
N PRO A 7 -40.81 -56.98 10.47
CA PRO A 7 -40.35 -55.74 9.85
C PRO A 7 -39.83 -55.94 8.43
N ARG A 8 -40.08 -54.92 7.59
CA ARG A 8 -39.64 -54.82 6.20
C ARG A 8 -38.16 -54.42 6.15
N ALA A 9 -37.25 -55.41 6.15
CA ALA A 9 -35.83 -55.18 5.87
C ALA A 9 -35.62 -55.04 4.36
N ARG A 10 -35.63 -53.80 3.85
CA ARG A 10 -35.21 -53.47 2.49
C ARG A 10 -33.69 -53.56 2.42
N LYS A 11 -33.15 -54.72 2.00
CA LYS A 11 -31.72 -54.90 1.76
C LYS A 11 -31.33 -54.01 0.56
N SER A 12 -30.85 -52.81 0.86
CA SER A 12 -30.22 -51.90 -0.11
C SER A 12 -29.03 -52.63 -0.71
N LYS A 13 -29.11 -53.00 -1.99
CA LYS A 13 -27.96 -53.48 -2.75
C LYS A 13 -27.12 -52.23 -3.04
N ASN A 14 -26.21 -51.90 -2.13
CA ASN A 14 -25.27 -50.81 -2.30
C ASN A 14 -24.28 -51.22 -3.39
N PRO A 15 -24.05 -50.43 -4.45
CA PRO A 15 -23.10 -50.76 -5.53
C PRO A 15 -21.63 -50.57 -5.10
N ALA A 16 -21.33 -50.75 -3.82
CA ALA A 16 -20.02 -50.47 -3.22
C ALA A 16 -19.12 -51.72 -3.08
N ASP A 17 -19.61 -52.91 -3.44
CA ASP A 17 -18.88 -54.17 -3.23
C ASP A 17 -18.00 -54.61 -4.43
N GLU A 18 -17.84 -53.81 -5.48
CA GLU A 18 -17.02 -54.14 -6.66
C GLU A 18 -15.92 -53.12 -6.96
N ILE A 19 -15.42 -52.40 -5.95
CA ILE A 19 -14.16 -51.65 -6.12
C ILE A 19 -13.08 -52.43 -5.39
N PRO A 20 -12.17 -53.13 -6.09
CA PRO A 20 -11.00 -53.70 -5.47
C PRO A 20 -10.16 -52.54 -4.94
N LEU A 21 -10.25 -52.26 -3.63
CA LEU A 21 -9.34 -51.37 -2.93
C LEU A 21 -7.99 -52.08 -2.75
N LYS A 22 -7.33 -52.39 -3.86
CA LYS A 22 -5.90 -52.69 -3.84
C LYS A 22 -5.18 -51.35 -3.77
N ARG A 23 -5.00 -50.86 -2.55
CA ARG A 23 -4.13 -49.71 -2.27
C ARG A 23 -2.72 -50.10 -2.78
N PRO A 24 -2.17 -49.43 -3.81
CA PRO A 24 -0.81 -49.70 -4.22
C PRO A 24 0.11 -48.98 -3.23
N GLU A 25 0.26 -49.57 -2.04
CA GLU A 25 1.43 -49.31 -1.22
C GLU A 25 2.58 -50.05 -1.91
N GLU A 26 3.60 -49.27 -2.33
CA GLU A 26 4.92 -49.75 -2.78
C GLU A 26 5.10 -50.18 -4.24
N ALA A 27 4.48 -49.49 -5.20
CA ALA A 27 5.08 -49.36 -6.53
C ALA A 27 5.93 -48.09 -6.54
N GLY A 28 7.25 -48.22 -6.35
CA GLY A 28 8.17 -47.12 -6.60
C GLY A 28 7.92 -46.59 -8.01
N LEU A 29 7.28 -45.43 -8.11
CA LEU A 29 6.99 -44.72 -9.36
C LEU A 29 8.29 -44.16 -9.94
N ASN A 30 9.19 -45.05 -10.37
CA ASN A 30 10.12 -44.76 -11.44
C ASN A 30 9.32 -44.86 -12.74
N ILE A 31 8.48 -43.85 -12.99
CA ILE A 31 7.93 -43.62 -14.32
C ILE A 31 9.16 -43.38 -15.21
N PRO A 32 9.41 -44.20 -16.24
CA PRO A 32 10.56 -44.01 -17.11
C PRO A 32 10.42 -42.64 -17.80
N GLU A 33 11.55 -41.94 -17.99
CA GLU A 33 11.56 -40.50 -18.33
C GLU A 33 10.75 -40.18 -19.61
N ASP A 34 10.73 -41.10 -20.56
CA ASP A 34 9.97 -41.02 -21.80
C ASP A 34 8.45 -40.95 -21.57
N GLU A 35 7.90 -41.70 -20.62
CA GLU A 35 6.49 -41.60 -20.25
C GLU A 35 6.18 -40.31 -19.51
N GLN A 36 7.13 -39.79 -18.71
CA GLN A 36 6.99 -38.48 -18.08
C GLN A 36 6.88 -37.37 -19.13
N TRP A 37 7.75 -37.39 -20.13
CA TRP A 37 7.72 -36.41 -21.23
C TRP A 37 6.44 -36.49 -22.04
N ARG A 38 5.90 -37.70 -22.27
CA ARG A 38 4.61 -37.90 -22.93
C ARG A 38 3.48 -37.24 -22.13
N LEU A 39 3.41 -37.51 -20.83
CA LEU A 39 2.38 -36.96 -19.92
C LEU A 39 2.47 -35.43 -19.81
N ILE A 40 3.67 -34.87 -19.78
CA ILE A 40 3.90 -33.42 -19.74
C ILE A 40 3.40 -32.74 -21.01
N ASN A 41 3.65 -33.35 -22.18
CA ASN A 41 3.17 -32.85 -23.46
C ASN A 41 1.65 -32.98 -23.61
N GLU A 42 1.08 -34.09 -23.15
CA GLU A 42 -0.36 -34.37 -23.22
C GLU A 42 -1.18 -33.50 -22.24
N SER A 43 -0.69 -33.33 -21.01
CA SER A 43 -1.32 -32.48 -20.00
C SER A 43 -1.25 -30.98 -20.34
N GLY A 44 -0.36 -30.59 -21.27
CA GLY A 44 -0.12 -29.20 -21.63
C GLY A 44 0.35 -28.35 -20.43
N VAL A 45 0.86 -28.98 -19.37
CA VAL A 45 1.16 -28.30 -18.10
C VAL A 45 2.23 -27.23 -18.29
N LEU A 46 3.20 -27.45 -19.19
CA LEU A 46 4.22 -26.45 -19.54
C LEU A 46 3.64 -25.26 -20.31
N LYS A 47 2.65 -25.50 -21.17
CA LYS A 47 1.94 -24.44 -21.91
C LYS A 47 1.09 -23.58 -20.99
N ASN A 48 0.57 -24.16 -19.90
CA ASN A 48 -0.19 -23.46 -18.87
C ASN A 48 0.70 -22.85 -17.79
N ALA A 49 1.88 -23.41 -17.49
CA ALA A 49 2.85 -22.86 -16.54
C ALA A 49 3.39 -21.49 -16.98
N GLY A 50 3.43 -21.21 -18.29
CA GLY A 50 3.72 -19.87 -18.80
C GLY A 50 2.65 -18.82 -18.48
N LYS A 51 1.40 -19.23 -18.20
CA LYS A 51 0.29 -18.32 -17.85
C LYS A 51 0.24 -17.97 -16.36
N TYR A 52 0.81 -18.82 -15.50
CA TYR A 52 0.94 -18.58 -14.06
C TYR A 52 2.37 -18.20 -13.72
N ARG A 53 2.91 -17.21 -14.42
CA ARG A 53 4.18 -16.60 -14.02
C ARG A 53 3.88 -15.69 -12.83
N VAL A 54 4.27 -16.11 -11.62
CA VAL A 54 4.28 -15.21 -10.46
C VAL A 54 5.14 -14.00 -10.86
N PRO A 55 4.60 -12.77 -10.90
CA PRO A 55 5.35 -11.62 -11.37
C PRO A 55 6.59 -11.43 -10.49
N ARG A 56 7.78 -11.55 -11.08
CA ARG A 56 9.00 -11.06 -10.44
C ARG A 56 8.97 -9.52 -10.51
N PRO A 57 9.38 -8.81 -9.45
CA PRO A 57 9.47 -7.36 -9.50
C PRO A 57 10.51 -6.97 -10.55
N GLY A 58 10.04 -6.56 -11.75
CA GLY A 58 10.90 -6.26 -12.90
C GLY A 58 10.45 -6.81 -14.25
N ASP A 59 9.42 -7.65 -14.33
CA ASP A 59 8.92 -8.13 -15.64
C ASP A 59 8.19 -7.00 -16.38
N GLU A 60 8.76 -6.59 -17.51
CA GLU A 60 8.29 -5.54 -18.43
C GLU A 60 6.98 -5.89 -19.17
N ASN A 61 6.45 -7.09 -18.91
CA ASN A 61 5.14 -7.58 -19.37
C ASN A 61 4.14 -7.78 -18.21
N ALA A 62 4.35 -7.15 -17.04
CA ALA A 62 3.31 -7.09 -16.02
C ALA A 62 2.08 -6.38 -16.61
N GLU A 63 0.91 -7.03 -16.56
CA GLU A 63 -0.35 -6.37 -16.88
C GLU A 63 -0.43 -5.05 -16.09
N PRO A 64 -0.86 -3.94 -16.70
CA PRO A 64 -0.98 -2.69 -15.97
C PRO A 64 -1.86 -2.93 -14.75
N ASP A 65 -1.35 -2.60 -13.56
CA ASP A 65 -2.09 -2.71 -12.30
C ASP A 65 -3.53 -2.25 -12.53
N SER A 66 -4.48 -3.12 -12.20
CA SER A 66 -5.90 -2.79 -12.37
C SER A 66 -6.20 -1.48 -11.62
N LEU A 67 -7.08 -0.63 -12.13
CA LEU A 67 -7.47 0.62 -11.44
C LEU A 67 -7.88 0.36 -9.98
N GLY A 68 -8.43 -0.83 -9.68
CA GLY A 68 -8.75 -1.25 -8.33
C GLY A 68 -7.52 -1.43 -7.43
N GLU A 69 -6.42 -2.01 -7.94
CA GLU A 69 -5.16 -2.17 -7.21
C GLU A 69 -4.47 -0.82 -7.00
N GLU A 70 -4.53 0.08 -7.99
CA GLU A 70 -4.01 1.44 -7.85
C GLU A 70 -4.76 2.25 -6.79
N ILE A 71 -6.10 2.20 -6.81
CA ILE A 71 -6.94 2.85 -5.80
C ILE A 71 -6.68 2.23 -4.43
N PHE A 72 -6.57 0.90 -4.34
CA PHE A 72 -6.28 0.22 -3.08
C PHE A 72 -4.92 0.62 -2.51
N ASN A 73 -3.87 0.64 -3.34
CA ASN A 73 -2.54 1.08 -2.95
C ASN A 73 -2.52 2.57 -2.55
N ALA A 74 -3.27 3.41 -3.25
CA ALA A 74 -3.44 4.81 -2.87
C ALA A 74 -4.18 4.93 -1.53
N LEU A 75 -5.26 4.18 -1.29
CA LEU A 75 -5.99 4.17 -0.04
C LEU A 75 -5.10 3.74 1.13
N LEU A 76 -4.26 2.72 0.94
CA LEU A 76 -3.28 2.29 1.94
C LEU A 76 -2.31 3.40 2.34
N LEU A 77 -1.99 4.33 1.44
CA LEU A 77 -1.17 5.52 1.73
C LEU A 77 -2.00 6.69 2.28
N VAL A 78 -3.23 6.88 1.81
CA VAL A 78 -4.13 7.94 2.27
C VAL A 78 -4.53 7.74 3.73
N THR A 79 -4.75 6.50 4.17
CA THR A 79 -5.10 6.19 5.57
C THR A 79 -4.09 6.77 6.58
N PRO A 80 -2.79 6.41 6.56
CA PRO A 80 -1.81 6.99 7.47
C PRO A 80 -1.60 8.49 7.25
N CYS A 81 -1.67 8.98 6.00
CA CYS A 81 -1.57 10.40 5.71
C CYS A 81 -2.72 11.23 6.30
N SER A 82 -3.95 10.71 6.29
CA SER A 82 -5.11 11.37 6.89
C SER A 82 -4.99 11.45 8.41
N PHE A 83 -4.50 10.37 9.03
CA PHE A 83 -4.21 10.35 10.47
C PHE A 83 -3.10 11.34 10.83
N LEU A 84 -2.03 11.40 10.03
CA LEU A 84 -0.95 12.37 10.24
C LEU A 84 -1.45 13.81 10.09
N LEU A 85 -2.38 14.08 9.17
CA LEU A 85 -3.01 15.39 9.02
C LEU A 85 -3.85 15.77 10.23
N LEU A 86 -4.67 14.85 10.73
CA LEU A 86 -5.41 15.04 11.96
C LEU A 86 -4.47 15.29 13.15
N MET A 87 -3.41 14.49 13.28
CA MET A 87 -2.42 14.61 14.34
C MET A 87 -1.73 15.98 14.30
N MET A 88 -1.28 16.43 13.13
CA MET A 88 -0.64 17.74 12.97
C MET A 88 -1.59 18.89 13.29
N GLN A 89 -2.88 18.77 12.96
CA GLN A 89 -3.87 19.77 13.36
C GLN A 89 -4.04 19.82 14.88
N ILE A 90 -4.02 18.68 15.59
CA ILE A 90 -4.10 18.67 17.06
C ILE A 90 -2.82 19.24 17.68
N LEU A 91 -1.64 18.85 17.17
CA LEU A 91 -0.34 19.31 17.63
C LEU A 91 -0.21 20.83 17.55
N ILE A 92 -0.71 21.46 16.49
CA ILE A 92 -0.58 22.92 16.36
C ILE A 92 -1.44 23.67 17.40
N TYR A 93 -2.64 23.18 17.71
CA TYR A 93 -3.43 23.76 18.80
C TYR A 93 -2.74 23.60 20.15
N ASN A 94 -2.10 22.43 20.37
CA ASN A 94 -1.34 22.18 21.59
C ASN A 94 -0.07 23.05 21.70
N GLN A 95 0.67 23.23 20.59
CA GLN A 95 1.88 24.05 20.55
C GLN A 95 1.61 25.54 20.84
N TYR A 96 0.40 26.00 20.52
CA TYR A 96 -0.03 27.38 20.72
C TYR A 96 -0.95 27.56 21.95
N GLY A 97 -1.22 26.50 22.73
CA GLY A 97 -2.05 26.57 23.93
C GLY A 97 -3.48 27.06 23.69
N GLN A 98 -4.03 26.82 22.49
CA GLN A 98 -5.36 27.31 22.11
C GLN A 98 -6.40 26.17 22.17
N ASP A 99 -7.63 26.51 22.53
CA ASP A 99 -8.75 25.56 22.51
C ASP A 99 -9.00 24.99 21.11
N VAL A 100 -9.15 23.67 21.04
CA VAL A 100 -9.42 22.94 19.80
C VAL A 100 -10.81 23.30 19.29
N ASN A 101 -10.87 24.09 18.23
CA ASN A 101 -12.12 24.31 17.53
C ASN A 101 -12.44 23.12 16.62
N TYR A 102 -13.22 22.17 17.13
CA TYR A 102 -13.61 20.96 16.40
C TYR A 102 -14.32 21.24 15.08
N LYS A 103 -15.10 22.34 14.97
CA LYS A 103 -15.74 22.69 13.69
C LYS A 103 -14.71 23.06 12.63
N ARG A 104 -13.74 23.90 13.00
CA ARG A 104 -12.65 24.32 12.10
C ARG A 104 -11.72 23.17 11.74
N LEU A 105 -11.47 22.27 12.70
CA LEU A 105 -10.72 21.04 12.49
C LEU A 105 -11.40 20.17 11.44
N THR A 106 -12.68 19.86 11.63
CA THR A 106 -13.44 18.99 10.71
C THR A 106 -13.58 19.62 9.33
N ASP A 107 -13.82 20.92 9.24
CA ASP A 107 -13.91 21.64 7.95
C ASP A 107 -12.61 21.50 7.14
N LYS A 108 -11.46 21.60 7.82
CA LYS A 108 -10.16 21.38 7.20
C LYS A 108 -9.87 19.92 6.86
N MET A 109 -10.37 18.96 7.64
CA MET A 109 -10.24 17.55 7.30
C MET A 109 -11.08 17.22 6.06
N ILE A 110 -12.32 17.71 5.98
CA ILE A 110 -13.22 17.50 4.85
C ILE A 110 -12.64 18.07 3.56
N SER A 111 -12.02 19.25 3.61
CA SER A 111 -11.38 19.84 2.43
C SER A 111 -9.98 19.29 2.16
N GLY A 112 -9.19 19.03 3.19
CA GLY A 112 -7.78 18.63 3.06
C GLY A 112 -7.56 17.18 2.65
N VAL A 113 -8.36 16.24 3.18
CA VAL A 113 -8.24 14.81 2.87
C VAL A 113 -8.45 14.51 1.38
N PRO A 114 -9.48 15.02 0.66
CA PRO A 114 -9.64 14.73 -0.76
C PRO A 114 -8.54 15.36 -1.62
N ILE A 115 -8.09 16.58 -1.29
CA ILE A 115 -6.97 17.23 -1.99
C ILE A 115 -5.70 16.37 -1.85
N LEU A 116 -5.41 15.92 -0.62
CA LEU A 116 -4.28 15.05 -0.34
C LEU A 116 -4.44 13.68 -1.01
N SER A 117 -5.65 13.13 -1.05
CA SER A 117 -5.97 11.86 -1.69
C SER A 117 -5.72 11.89 -3.19
N ILE A 118 -6.18 12.94 -3.88
CA ILE A 118 -5.90 13.14 -5.31
C ILE A 118 -4.40 13.27 -5.54
N PHE A 119 -3.71 14.02 -4.69
CA PHE A 119 -2.26 14.19 -4.78
C PHE A 119 -1.50 12.87 -4.60
N ILE A 120 -1.90 12.05 -3.61
CA ILE A 120 -1.31 10.74 -3.33
C ILE A 120 -1.61 9.77 -4.48
N PHE A 121 -2.84 9.72 -4.96
CA PHE A 121 -3.23 8.89 -6.09
C PHE A 121 -2.38 9.20 -7.32
N TYR A 122 -2.27 10.49 -7.68
CA TYR A 122 -1.45 10.91 -8.81
C TYR A 122 0.03 10.55 -8.62
N THR A 123 0.58 10.77 -7.42
CA THR A 123 1.99 10.50 -7.14
C THR A 123 2.29 8.99 -7.05
N SER A 124 1.33 8.17 -6.61
CA SER A 124 1.46 6.71 -6.55
C SER A 124 1.48 6.08 -7.95
N ARG A 125 0.74 6.65 -8.90
CA ARG A 125 0.65 6.20 -10.30
C ARG A 125 2.01 6.24 -11.02
N TYR A 126 2.89 7.19 -10.69
CA TYR A 126 4.15 7.43 -11.41
C TYR A 126 5.41 7.11 -10.59
N LYS A 127 5.31 6.26 -9.55
CA LYS A 127 6.43 5.87 -8.68
C LYS A 127 7.69 5.39 -9.41
N ARG A 128 7.57 4.90 -10.65
CA ARG A 128 8.65 4.22 -11.38
C ARG A 128 9.44 5.13 -12.34
N ASP A 129 9.08 6.40 -12.45
CA ASP A 129 9.76 7.34 -13.34
C ASP A 129 10.88 8.13 -12.63
N TYR A 130 12.12 7.97 -13.11
CA TYR A 130 13.30 8.72 -12.67
C TYR A 130 13.12 10.25 -12.75
N ARG A 131 12.24 10.74 -13.64
CA ARG A 131 11.90 12.16 -13.78
C ARG A 131 11.05 12.63 -12.60
N LEU A 132 10.04 11.84 -12.23
CA LEU A 132 9.16 12.16 -11.11
C LEU A 132 9.97 12.21 -9.81
N GLN A 133 10.92 11.29 -9.64
CA GLN A 133 11.79 11.25 -8.47
C GLN A 133 12.65 12.52 -8.31
N ARG A 134 13.16 13.09 -9.41
CA ARG A 134 13.86 14.39 -9.39
C ARG A 134 12.91 15.53 -9.05
N ILE A 135 11.70 15.53 -9.60
CA ILE A 135 10.68 16.54 -9.32
C ILE A 135 10.25 16.48 -7.85
N LEU A 136 10.02 15.27 -7.33
CA LEU A 136 9.68 15.03 -5.93
C LEU A 136 10.80 15.50 -5.01
N PHE A 137 12.07 15.28 -5.36
CA PHE A 137 13.21 15.81 -4.62
C PHE A 137 13.23 17.33 -4.54
N LEU A 138 13.02 18.01 -5.67
CA LEU A 138 12.96 19.47 -5.71
C LEU A 138 11.75 20.00 -4.92
N MET A 139 10.59 19.36 -5.05
CA MET A 139 9.38 19.67 -4.27
C MET A 139 9.61 19.45 -2.77
N ALA A 140 10.18 18.32 -2.35
CA ALA A 140 10.46 18.02 -0.95
C ALA A 140 11.42 19.06 -0.34
N THR A 141 12.45 19.46 -1.08
CA THR A 141 13.41 20.49 -0.67
C THR A 141 12.76 21.87 -0.58
N ALA A 142 11.93 22.24 -1.56
CA ALA A 142 11.22 23.51 -1.59
C ALA A 142 10.14 23.60 -0.51
N VAL A 143 9.36 22.54 -0.30
CA VAL A 143 8.33 22.47 0.76
C VAL A 143 8.98 22.41 2.14
N GLY A 144 10.08 21.66 2.30
CA GLY A 144 10.84 21.61 3.55
C GLY A 144 11.47 22.95 3.94
N SER A 145 12.12 23.62 2.99
CA SER A 145 12.65 24.97 3.25
C SER A 145 11.52 25.98 3.53
N ARG A 146 10.39 25.89 2.82
CA ARG A 146 9.22 26.76 3.04
C ARG A 146 8.55 26.53 4.39
N THR A 147 8.42 25.28 4.84
CA THR A 147 7.83 24.95 6.16
C THR A 147 8.67 25.53 7.29
N VAL A 148 9.99 25.36 7.24
CA VAL A 148 10.89 25.94 8.25
C VAL A 148 10.83 27.47 8.23
N PHE A 149 10.79 28.08 7.05
CA PHE A 149 10.64 29.53 6.92
C PHE A 149 9.30 30.04 7.47
N LEU A 150 8.20 29.34 7.18
CA LEU A 150 6.88 29.65 7.75
C LEU A 150 6.89 29.53 9.27
N ALA A 151 7.49 28.46 9.81
CA ALA A 151 7.59 28.24 11.25
C ALA A 151 8.31 29.39 11.97
N LYS A 152 9.31 30.01 11.33
CA LYS A 152 10.03 31.17 11.88
C LYS A 152 9.28 32.50 11.70
N GLN A 153 8.73 32.73 10.51
CA GLN A 153 8.36 34.07 10.07
C GLN A 153 6.85 34.33 9.97
N ALA A 154 6.02 33.28 10.04
CA ALA A 154 4.58 33.44 9.90
C ALA A 154 3.95 34.00 11.19
N SER A 155 3.09 35.01 11.02
CA SER A 155 2.16 35.39 12.08
C SER A 155 1.32 34.19 12.52
N TYR A 156 1.11 34.08 13.83
CA TYR A 156 0.29 33.08 14.53
C TYR A 156 -0.86 32.48 13.71
N LEU A 157 -1.76 33.33 13.17
CA LEU A 157 -2.93 32.90 12.40
C LEU A 157 -2.58 32.15 11.12
N LYS A 158 -1.56 32.61 10.38
CA LYS A 158 -1.12 31.97 9.13
C LYS A 158 -0.44 30.63 9.41
N ASN A 159 0.31 30.54 10.52
CA ASN A 159 1.00 29.31 10.88
C ASN A 159 0.00 28.21 11.27
N ILE A 160 -0.99 28.52 12.11
CA ILE A 160 -2.08 27.59 12.44
C ILE A 160 -2.85 27.17 11.20
N GLU A 161 -2.94 28.04 10.20
CA GLU A 161 -3.75 27.75 9.02
C GLU A 161 -3.08 26.82 8.01
N GLN A 162 -1.80 27.08 7.70
CA GLN A 162 -1.10 26.47 6.56
C GLN A 162 -0.08 25.40 6.95
N THR A 163 0.39 25.40 8.19
CA THR A 163 1.47 24.53 8.63
C THR A 163 1.08 23.06 8.74
N PRO A 164 -0.12 22.69 9.25
CA PRO A 164 -0.52 21.29 9.32
C PRO A 164 -0.54 20.59 7.95
N PRO A 165 -1.19 21.13 6.89
CA PRO A 165 -1.20 20.48 5.57
C PRO A 165 0.17 20.56 4.85
N LEU A 166 0.99 21.59 5.10
CA LEU A 166 2.33 21.66 4.51
C LEU A 166 3.27 20.62 5.14
N ILE A 167 3.24 20.43 6.46
CA ILE A 167 4.07 19.43 7.14
C ILE A 167 3.67 18.03 6.69
N THR A 168 2.37 17.74 6.61
CA THR A 168 1.90 16.41 6.18
C THR A 168 2.32 16.10 4.75
N LEU A 169 2.20 17.08 3.86
CA LEU A 169 2.68 16.98 2.49
C LEU A 169 4.19 16.74 2.45
N TRP A 170 4.97 17.48 3.26
CA TRP A 170 6.42 17.31 3.30
C TRP A 170 6.85 15.92 3.76
N VAL A 171 6.25 15.40 4.84
CA VAL A 171 6.51 14.05 5.33
C VAL A 171 6.14 13.01 4.26
N TYR A 172 4.99 13.18 3.61
CA TYR A 172 4.58 12.31 2.50
C TYR A 172 5.61 12.31 1.37
N LEU A 173 6.09 13.49 0.97
CA LEU A 173 7.12 13.61 -0.08
C LEU A 173 8.40 12.87 0.30
N ILE A 174 8.86 13.00 1.55
CA ILE A 174 10.05 12.28 2.05
C ILE A 174 9.85 10.77 1.99
N VAL A 175 8.69 10.27 2.43
CA VAL A 175 8.37 8.83 2.42
C VAL A 175 8.30 8.27 0.99
N GLN A 176 7.92 9.11 0.02
CA GLN A 176 7.82 8.72 -1.38
C GLN A 176 9.17 8.73 -2.13
N LEU A 177 10.19 9.41 -1.60
CA LEU A 177 11.53 9.45 -2.21
C LEU A 177 12.33 8.17 -1.96
N ASP A 178 13.18 7.78 -2.91
CA ASP A 178 14.21 6.78 -2.62
C ASP A 178 15.13 7.26 -1.51
N LEU A 179 15.54 6.32 -0.67
CA LEU A 179 16.29 6.55 0.57
C LEU A 179 17.51 7.47 0.37
N GLY A 180 18.25 7.30 -0.74
CA GLY A 180 19.41 8.13 -1.06
C GLY A 180 19.07 9.60 -1.33
N LEU A 181 18.07 9.87 -2.17
CA LEU A 181 17.63 11.24 -2.46
C LEU A 181 16.89 11.85 -1.26
N ALA A 182 16.17 11.04 -0.48
CA ALA A 182 15.48 11.48 0.73
C ALA A 182 16.50 12.07 1.72
N VAL A 183 17.55 11.31 2.05
CA VAL A 183 18.63 11.78 2.93
C VAL A 183 19.29 13.04 2.37
N LEU A 184 19.57 13.09 1.07
CA LEU A 184 20.19 14.25 0.44
C LEU A 184 19.29 15.51 0.53
N SER A 185 17.97 15.36 0.37
CA SER A 185 17.03 16.48 0.50
C SER A 185 16.93 16.96 1.94
N LEU A 186 16.96 16.03 2.91
CA LEU A 186 16.96 16.35 4.33
C LEU A 186 18.24 17.09 4.73
N VAL A 187 19.39 16.61 4.26
CA VAL A 187 20.70 17.24 4.48
C VAL A 187 20.73 18.61 3.81
N GLY A 188 20.19 18.75 2.60
CA GLY A 188 20.10 20.04 1.91
C GLY A 188 19.24 21.05 2.65
N VAL A 189 18.07 20.64 3.14
CA VAL A 189 17.21 21.49 3.98
C VAL A 189 17.91 21.81 5.30
N GLY A 190 18.48 20.82 5.98
CA GLY A 190 19.21 21.02 7.24
C GLY A 190 20.42 21.97 7.09
N ALA A 191 21.19 21.80 6.03
CA ALA A 191 22.30 22.70 5.68
C ALA A 191 21.80 24.12 5.34
N PHE A 192 20.67 24.25 4.66
CA PHE A 192 20.05 25.55 4.41
C PHE A 192 19.57 26.22 5.70
N VAL A 193 18.96 25.47 6.62
CA VAL A 193 18.59 25.96 7.95
C VAL A 193 19.82 26.44 8.72
N TRP A 194 20.91 25.68 8.64
CA TRP A 194 22.18 26.00 9.30
C TRP A 194 22.85 27.24 8.70
N TRP A 195 22.90 27.36 7.36
CA TRP A 195 23.41 28.55 6.66
C TRP A 195 22.56 29.80 6.86
N LYS A 196 21.26 29.66 7.12
CA LYS A 196 20.36 30.79 7.36
C LYS A 196 20.40 31.30 8.80
N ASP A 197 21.27 30.78 9.66
CA ASP A 197 21.43 31.24 11.05
C ASP A 197 20.07 31.34 11.77
N LEU A 198 19.26 30.29 11.62
CA LEU A 198 18.14 30.03 12.52
C LEU A 198 18.74 29.60 13.87
N ASN A 199 19.21 30.59 14.64
CA ASN A 199 19.56 30.42 16.05
C ASN A 199 18.35 29.79 16.75
N LEU A 200 18.39 28.46 16.91
CA LEU A 200 17.41 27.63 17.63
C LEU A 200 17.53 27.78 19.15
N PHE A 201 18.42 28.66 19.61
CA PHE A 201 18.58 29.04 21.01
C PHE A 201 18.79 30.56 21.10
N HIS A 202 17.70 31.29 21.32
CA HIS A 202 17.69 32.45 22.22
C HIS A 202 16.33 32.52 22.91
#